data_AF-A0A8S3DVF7-F1
#
_entry.id   AF-A0A8S3DVF7-F1
#
_cell.length_a   1.000
_cell.length_b   1.000
_cell.length_c   1.000
_cell.angle_alpha   90.00
_cell.angle_beta   90.00
_cell.angle_gamma   90.00
#
_symmetry.space_group_name_H-M   'P 1'
#
loop_
_entity.id
_entity.type
_entity.pdbx_description
1 polymer ?
#
loop_
_entity_poly.entity_id
_entity_poly.type
_entity_poly.pdbx_seq_one_letter_code
_entity_poly.pdbx_strand_id
1 'polypeptide(L)'
;MPRYDDKLKSFAICLYILGGKTTYEFVRLNLPGSLLNLTTIHSLIQNNDDNVTEGKFRFNKMAKYLNSFGVQHAYCAEDCTGVVRRIKYDTHANSFIGFSTPLSGGVPSPCHFKTDSISELKLWMDKNGQAPLLNIHCVQAIPPPNQTVVPPSFVLAGYGTSSKYTSLDILRRWLFIHKNSIEQNVRILGFSTAIGLGIF
;
A
#
# COMPACT_ATOMS: atom_id res chain seq x y z
N MET A 1 -20.95 23.07 10.70
CA MET A 1 -21.26 21.91 9.84
C MET A 1 -22.14 20.94 10.60
N PRO A 2 -23.21 20.37 10.02
CA PRO A 2 -23.97 19.32 10.68
C PRO A 2 -23.05 18.14 10.99
N ARG A 3 -23.15 17.62 12.21
CA ARG A 3 -22.32 16.53 12.72
C ARG A 3 -22.90 15.22 12.16
N TYR A 4 -22.38 14.76 11.04
CA TYR A 4 -22.77 13.46 10.49
C TYR A 4 -22.33 12.34 11.44
N ASP A 5 -23.22 11.36 11.64
CA ASP A 5 -22.93 10.15 12.40
C ASP A 5 -21.82 9.31 11.75
N ASP A 6 -21.05 8.58 12.55
CA ASP A 6 -19.92 7.79 12.06
C ASP A 6 -20.34 6.58 11.23
N LYS A 7 -21.52 6.02 11.50
CA LYS A 7 -22.11 4.96 10.66
C LYS A 7 -22.43 5.49 9.27
N LEU A 8 -22.97 6.71 9.19
CA LEU A 8 -23.28 7.35 7.92
C LEU A 8 -22.02 7.67 7.11
N LYS A 9 -20.97 8.16 7.77
CA LYS A 9 -19.65 8.35 7.12
C LYS A 9 -19.11 7.05 6.55
N SER A 10 -19.17 5.98 7.34
CA SER A 10 -18.69 4.65 6.95
C SER A 10 -19.47 4.09 5.75
N PHE A 11 -20.81 4.16 5.82
CA PHE A 11 -21.68 3.78 4.71
C PHE A 11 -21.36 4.58 3.44
N ALA A 12 -21.22 5.90 3.55
CA ALA A 12 -20.94 6.76 2.42
C ALA A 12 -19.57 6.48 1.76
N ILE A 13 -18.53 6.23 2.57
CA ILE A 13 -17.21 5.83 2.08
C ILE A 13 -17.30 4.47 1.37
N CYS A 14 -17.98 3.48 1.96
CA CYS A 14 -18.17 2.17 1.33
C CYS A 14 -18.91 2.28 -0.01
N LEU A 15 -20.00 3.05 -0.06
CA LEU A 15 -20.74 3.29 -1.29
C LEU A 15 -19.86 3.97 -2.36
N TYR A 16 -19.04 4.94 -1.96
CA TYR A 16 -18.12 5.62 -2.88
C TYR A 16 -17.01 4.69 -3.41
N ILE A 17 -16.41 3.87 -2.55
CA ILE A 17 -15.32 2.96 -2.92
C ILE A 17 -15.83 1.81 -3.80
N LEU A 18 -16.94 1.19 -3.42
CA LEU A 18 -17.48 0.01 -4.11
C LEU A 18 -18.31 0.39 -5.35
N GLY A 19 -19.14 1.43 -5.25
CA GLY A 19 -20.00 1.87 -6.34
C GLY A 19 -19.35 2.88 -7.29
N GLY A 20 -18.26 3.51 -6.86
CA GLY A 20 -17.58 4.57 -7.62
C GLY A 20 -18.28 5.93 -7.52
N LYS A 21 -17.60 6.96 -8.02
CA LYS A 21 -18.03 8.37 -7.96
C LYS A 21 -19.42 8.59 -8.57
N THR A 22 -19.68 8.03 -9.75
CA THR A 22 -20.93 8.25 -10.49
C THR A 22 -22.13 7.68 -9.73
N THR A 23 -22.02 6.45 -9.22
CA THR A 23 -23.05 5.81 -8.41
C THR A 23 -23.30 6.59 -7.12
N TYR A 24 -22.23 7.03 -6.46
CA TYR A 24 -22.34 7.83 -5.23
C TYR A 24 -23.10 9.14 -5.46
N GLU A 25 -22.73 9.90 -6.49
CA GLU A 25 -23.39 11.16 -6.82
C GLU A 25 -24.85 10.96 -7.23
N PHE A 26 -25.15 9.90 -8.00
CA PHE A 26 -26.51 9.56 -8.37
C PHE A 26 -27.39 9.35 -7.12
N VAL A 27 -26.93 8.55 -6.16
CA VAL A 27 -27.68 8.31 -4.91
C VAL A 27 -27.79 9.59 -4.08
N ARG A 28 -26.70 10.37 -3.95
CA ARG A 28 -26.69 11.63 -3.19
C ARG A 28 -27.68 12.66 -3.74
N LEU A 29 -27.80 12.77 -5.06
CA LEU A 29 -28.72 13.73 -5.70
C LEU A 29 -30.19 13.31 -5.54
N ASN A 30 -30.48 12.01 -5.47
CA ASN A 30 -31.83 11.49 -5.26
C ASN A 30 -32.24 11.45 -3.77
N LEU A 31 -31.29 11.62 -2.84
CA LEU A 31 -31.52 11.68 -1.39
C LEU A 31 -30.91 12.98 -0.82
N PRO A 32 -31.48 14.15 -1.16
CA PRO A 32 -30.90 15.44 -0.81
C PRO A 32 -30.78 15.62 0.71
N GLY A 33 -29.57 15.99 1.16
CA GLY A 33 -29.26 16.18 2.58
C GLY A 33 -28.87 14.92 3.34
N SER A 34 -29.08 13.72 2.76
CA SER A 34 -28.85 12.44 3.44
C SER A 34 -27.40 11.94 3.35
N LEU A 35 -26.66 12.30 2.29
CA LEU A 35 -25.28 11.87 2.07
C LEU A 35 -24.30 13.06 2.05
N LEU A 36 -23.05 12.77 2.39
CA LEU A 36 -21.97 13.75 2.42
C LEU A 36 -21.63 14.22 1.00
N ASN A 37 -21.11 15.43 0.87
CA ASN A 37 -20.59 15.89 -0.42
C ASN A 37 -19.23 15.22 -0.71
N LEU A 38 -18.82 15.24 -2.00
CA LEU A 38 -17.56 14.63 -2.45
C LEU A 38 -16.34 15.18 -1.74
N THR A 39 -16.28 16.48 -1.48
CA THR A 39 -15.15 17.12 -0.79
C THR A 39 -14.96 16.52 0.61
N THR A 40 -16.06 16.32 1.33
CA THR A 40 -16.03 15.69 2.65
C THR A 40 -15.63 14.22 2.54
N ILE A 41 -16.12 13.47 1.55
CA ILE A 41 -15.70 12.08 1.32
C ILE A 41 -14.21 11.98 1.04
N HIS A 42 -13.69 12.81 0.13
CA HIS A 42 -12.26 12.85 -0.17
C HIS A 42 -11.43 13.20 1.06
N SER A 43 -11.86 14.19 1.84
CA SER A 43 -11.20 14.56 3.10
C SER A 43 -11.21 13.41 4.10
N LEU A 44 -12.32 12.68 4.26
CA LEU A 44 -12.41 11.52 5.15
C LEU A 44 -11.49 10.38 4.69
N ILE A 45 -11.36 10.14 3.39
CA ILE A 45 -10.46 9.13 2.84
C ILE A 45 -9.00 9.55 3.05
N GLN A 46 -8.65 10.79 2.75
CA GLN A 46 -7.27 11.31 2.89
C GLN A 46 -6.81 11.38 4.33
N ASN A 47 -7.70 11.77 5.25
CA ASN A 47 -7.41 11.88 6.68
C ASN A 47 -7.52 10.54 7.43
N ASN A 48 -7.86 9.46 6.73
CA ASN A 48 -7.78 8.14 7.34
C ASN A 48 -6.29 7.83 7.58
N ASP A 49 -5.96 7.43 8.81
CA ASP A 49 -4.58 7.16 9.24
C ASP A 49 -3.95 5.97 8.48
N ASP A 50 -4.67 5.40 7.51
CA ASP A 50 -4.34 4.17 6.80
C ASP A 50 -3.68 4.31 5.42
N ASN A 51 -3.14 5.48 5.13
CA ASN A 51 -2.42 5.75 3.88
C ASN A 51 -1.17 4.86 3.73
N VAL A 52 -0.95 4.40 2.50
CA VAL A 52 0.24 3.65 2.08
C VAL A 52 1.32 4.65 1.67
N THR A 53 2.50 4.55 2.29
CA THR A 53 3.67 5.36 1.95
C THR A 53 4.65 4.51 1.13
N GLU A 54 5.24 5.09 0.09
CA GLU A 54 6.20 4.40 -0.78
C GLU A 54 7.36 3.79 0.03
N GLY A 55 7.60 2.49 -0.19
CA GLY A 55 8.69 1.74 0.43
C GLY A 55 8.52 1.46 1.92
N LYS A 56 7.44 1.92 2.57
CA LYS A 56 7.22 1.72 4.01
C LYS A 56 6.38 0.46 4.26
N PHE A 57 6.97 -0.49 4.98
CA PHE A 57 6.27 -1.69 5.45
C PHE A 57 5.35 -1.39 6.64
N ARG A 58 4.13 -1.92 6.59
CA ARG A 58 3.05 -1.65 7.56
C ARG A 58 2.84 -2.78 8.57
N PHE A 59 3.92 -3.32 9.16
CA PHE A 59 3.87 -4.50 10.04
C PHE A 59 2.90 -4.36 11.22
N ASN A 60 2.92 -3.23 11.94
CA ASN A 60 2.01 -2.99 13.06
C ASN A 60 0.52 -3.04 12.64
N LYS A 61 0.23 -2.56 11.43
CA LYS A 61 -1.13 -2.52 10.89
C LYS A 61 -1.57 -3.89 10.38
N MET A 62 -0.66 -4.61 9.72
CA MET A 62 -0.86 -6.00 9.35
C MET A 62 -1.19 -6.85 10.59
N ALA A 63 -0.44 -6.70 11.68
CA ALA A 63 -0.68 -7.44 12.92
C ALA A 63 -2.04 -7.10 13.54
N LYS A 64 -2.39 -5.81 13.64
CA LYS A 64 -3.73 -5.38 14.08
C LYS A 64 -4.84 -5.96 13.20
N TYR A 65 -4.65 -5.93 11.88
CA TYR A 65 -5.58 -6.48 10.90
C TYR A 65 -5.78 -7.98 11.12
N LEU A 66 -4.72 -8.78 11.13
CA LEU A 66 -4.81 -10.22 11.34
C LEU A 66 -5.38 -10.59 12.71
N ASN A 67 -5.01 -9.85 13.76
CA ASN A 67 -5.57 -10.05 15.10
C ASN A 67 -7.07 -9.76 15.17
N SER A 68 -7.60 -8.82 14.37
CA SER A 68 -9.04 -8.58 14.29
C SER A 68 -9.83 -9.78 13.76
N PHE A 69 -9.15 -10.72 13.07
CA PHE A 69 -9.70 -12.00 12.62
C PHE A 69 -9.26 -13.19 13.48
N GLY A 70 -8.52 -12.96 14.58
CA GLY A 70 -7.98 -14.04 15.42
C GLY A 70 -6.89 -14.88 14.75
N VAL A 71 -6.20 -14.36 13.74
CA VAL A 71 -5.20 -15.09 12.95
C VAL A 71 -3.79 -14.56 13.23
N GLN A 72 -2.81 -15.47 13.32
CA GLN A 72 -1.38 -15.15 13.48
C GLN A 72 -0.48 -15.78 12.41
N HIS A 73 -1.04 -16.62 11.54
CA HIS A 73 -0.30 -17.25 10.44
C HIS A 73 -0.69 -16.61 9.11
N ALA A 74 0.30 -16.37 8.26
CA ALA A 74 0.05 -15.76 6.96
C ALA A 74 1.05 -16.22 5.90
N TYR A 75 0.72 -15.94 4.64
CA TYR A 75 1.57 -16.13 3.48
C TYR A 75 1.85 -14.78 2.84
N CYS A 76 3.09 -14.52 2.41
CA CYS A 76 3.46 -13.25 1.77
C CYS A 76 3.68 -13.45 0.27
N ALA A 77 2.98 -12.69 -0.56
CA ALA A 77 3.17 -12.66 -2.00
C ALA A 77 3.81 -11.33 -2.42
N GLU A 78 4.72 -11.39 -3.38
CA GLU A 78 5.35 -10.25 -4.01
C GLU A 78 5.14 -10.30 -5.53
N ASP A 79 4.63 -9.21 -6.11
CA ASP A 79 4.50 -9.09 -7.56
C ASP A 79 4.70 -7.65 -8.05
N CYS A 80 5.05 -7.51 -9.32
CA CYS A 80 5.24 -6.23 -9.99
C CYS A 80 4.16 -5.99 -11.03
N THR A 81 3.58 -4.79 -11.04
CA THR A 81 2.62 -4.36 -12.06
C THR A 81 3.11 -3.13 -12.83
N GLY A 82 2.76 -3.03 -14.11
CA GLY A 82 3.08 -1.88 -14.95
C GLY A 82 2.35 -0.62 -14.50
N VAL A 83 3.06 0.51 -14.46
CA VAL A 83 2.47 1.81 -14.09
C VAL A 83 2.75 2.90 -15.10
N VAL A 84 1.84 3.87 -15.16
CA VAL A 84 2.08 5.12 -15.91
C VAL A 84 3.18 5.89 -15.21
N ARG A 85 4.29 6.07 -15.89
CA ARG A 85 5.47 6.74 -15.36
C ARG A 85 5.16 8.21 -15.12
N ARG A 86 5.08 8.60 -13.85
CA ARG A 86 4.80 9.97 -13.45
C ARG A 86 5.41 10.25 -12.09
N ILE A 87 6.15 11.35 -12.01
CA ILE A 87 6.67 11.85 -10.75
C ILE A 87 5.61 12.74 -10.12
N LYS A 88 5.35 12.53 -8.83
CA LYS A 88 4.43 13.34 -8.03
C LYS A 88 5.09 13.70 -6.72
N TYR A 89 4.74 14.86 -6.20
CA TYR A 89 5.10 15.23 -4.84
C TYR A 89 4.03 14.71 -3.87
N ASP A 90 4.45 13.94 -2.87
CA ASP A 90 3.60 13.51 -1.76
C ASP A 90 3.77 14.49 -0.59
N THR A 91 2.73 15.26 -0.33
CA THR A 91 2.68 16.26 0.74
C THR A 91 2.73 15.65 2.14
N HIS A 92 2.26 14.41 2.31
CA HIS A 92 2.24 13.76 3.62
C HIS A 92 3.62 13.24 4.01
N ALA A 93 4.32 12.60 3.07
CA ALA A 93 5.67 12.10 3.28
C ALA A 93 6.75 13.19 3.14
N ASN A 94 6.39 14.35 2.58
CA ASN A 94 7.31 15.40 2.14
C ASN A 94 8.42 14.80 1.26
N SER A 95 8.02 14.10 0.20
CA SER A 95 8.94 13.43 -0.73
C SER A 95 8.37 13.32 -2.14
N PHE A 96 9.24 13.17 -3.13
CA PHE A 96 8.86 12.84 -4.50
C PHE A 96 8.71 11.33 -4.66
N ILE A 97 7.60 10.90 -5.27
CA ILE A 97 7.28 9.50 -5.60
C ILE A 97 7.28 9.29 -7.11
N GLY A 98 7.49 8.05 -7.56
CA GLY A 98 7.45 7.67 -8.99
C GLY A 98 8.81 7.52 -9.66
N PHE A 99 9.89 7.77 -8.92
CA PHE A 99 11.23 7.30 -9.27
C PHE A 99 11.39 5.82 -8.88
N SER A 100 12.35 5.13 -9.50
CA SER A 100 12.76 3.80 -9.02
C SER A 100 13.36 3.94 -7.62
N THR A 101 12.71 3.33 -6.63
CA THR A 101 13.10 3.42 -5.22
C THR A 101 14.42 2.68 -5.01
N PRO A 102 15.45 3.32 -4.43
CA PRO A 102 16.70 2.63 -4.11
C PRO A 102 16.50 1.53 -3.07
N LEU A 103 17.20 0.41 -3.27
CA LEU A 103 17.17 -0.72 -2.35
C LEU A 103 18.46 -0.79 -1.55
N SER A 104 18.34 -1.05 -0.24
CA SER A 104 19.46 -1.38 0.64
C SER A 104 19.32 -2.83 1.09
N GLY A 105 20.18 -3.71 0.59
CA GLY A 105 20.06 -5.15 0.84
C GLY A 105 18.71 -5.71 0.39
N GLY A 106 18.20 -5.25 -0.75
CA GLY A 106 16.89 -5.62 -1.28
C GLY A 106 15.68 -4.98 -0.60
N VAL A 107 15.84 -4.24 0.50
CA VAL A 107 14.74 -3.54 1.17
C VAL A 107 14.63 -2.10 0.61
N PRO A 108 13.45 -1.63 0.19
CA PRO A 108 13.27 -0.26 -0.29
C PRO A 108 13.59 0.78 0.79
N SER A 109 14.24 1.86 0.38
CA SER A 109 14.47 3.03 1.24
C SER A 109 13.23 3.93 1.22
N PRO A 110 12.41 3.97 2.29
CA PRO A 110 11.16 4.71 2.29
C PRO A 110 11.43 6.22 2.19
N CYS A 111 10.59 6.90 1.39
CA CYS A 111 10.64 8.35 1.20
C CYS A 111 12.06 8.87 0.87
N HIS A 112 12.80 8.18 0.00
CA HIS A 112 14.21 8.50 -0.30
C HIS A 112 14.40 9.88 -0.94
N PHE A 113 13.52 10.26 -1.88
CA PHE A 113 13.67 11.49 -2.66
C PHE A 113 13.09 12.69 -1.91
N LYS A 114 13.86 13.24 -0.95
CA LYS A 114 13.53 14.44 -0.17
C LYS A 114 14.56 15.52 -0.38
N THR A 115 14.11 16.68 -0.84
CA THR A 115 14.99 17.83 -1.06
C THR A 115 14.17 19.11 -0.98
N ASP A 116 14.82 20.19 -0.54
CA ASP A 116 14.40 21.57 -0.67
C ASP A 116 15.10 22.29 -1.85
N SER A 117 15.98 21.59 -2.58
CA SER A 117 16.79 22.12 -3.67
C SER A 117 16.26 21.73 -5.05
N ILE A 118 15.94 22.73 -5.86
CA ILE A 118 15.57 22.54 -7.27
C ILE A 118 16.71 21.88 -8.06
N SER A 119 17.97 22.18 -7.73
CA SER A 119 19.14 21.62 -8.41
C SER A 119 19.28 20.12 -8.15
N GLU A 120 18.99 19.68 -6.93
CA GLU A 120 19.00 18.26 -6.57
C GLU A 120 17.82 17.52 -7.22
N LEU A 121 16.63 18.12 -7.26
CA LEU A 121 15.50 17.56 -7.99
C LEU A 121 15.80 17.38 -9.48
N LYS A 122 16.42 18.38 -10.14
CA LYS A 122 16.85 18.26 -11.54
C LYS A 122 17.85 17.12 -11.71
N LEU A 123 18.81 17.00 -10.81
CA LEU A 123 19.79 15.92 -10.83
C LEU A 123 19.11 14.54 -10.79
N TRP A 124 18.07 14.35 -9.97
CA TRP A 124 17.30 13.11 -9.94
C TRP A 124 16.49 12.89 -11.20
N MET A 125 15.88 13.94 -11.77
CA MET A 125 15.15 13.82 -13.04
C MET A 125 16.04 13.33 -14.17
N ASP A 126 17.32 13.75 -14.17
CA ASP A 126 18.29 13.38 -15.21
C ASP A 126 18.94 12.01 -14.94
N LYS A 127 19.22 11.68 -13.67
CA LYS A 127 19.99 10.47 -13.29
C LYS A 127 19.13 9.29 -12.86
N ASN A 128 17.96 9.52 -12.26
CA ASN A 128 17.12 8.46 -11.73
C ASN A 128 16.00 8.13 -12.72
N GLY A 129 15.92 6.86 -13.11
CA GLY A 129 14.84 6.38 -13.97
C GLY A 129 13.49 6.42 -13.24
N GLN A 130 12.48 6.99 -13.90
CA GLN A 130 11.08 6.84 -13.50
C GLN A 130 10.72 5.35 -13.42
N ALA A 131 10.01 4.95 -12.36
CA ALA A 131 9.66 3.56 -12.13
C ALA A 131 8.68 3.06 -13.22
N PRO A 132 9.08 2.08 -14.06
CA PRO A 132 8.13 1.43 -14.98
C PRO A 132 7.18 0.47 -14.27
N LEU A 133 7.54 -0.01 -13.09
CA LEU A 133 6.82 -1.03 -12.34
C LEU A 133 6.58 -0.57 -10.91
N LEU A 134 5.46 -1.01 -10.34
CA LEU A 134 5.14 -0.92 -8.92
C LEU A 134 5.26 -2.32 -8.34
N ASN A 135 6.22 -2.53 -7.44
CA ASN A 135 6.31 -3.76 -6.67
C ASN A 135 5.35 -3.66 -5.48
N ILE A 136 4.53 -4.69 -5.27
CA ILE A 136 3.53 -4.76 -4.21
C ILE A 136 3.77 -6.03 -3.40
N HIS A 137 3.77 -5.85 -2.08
CA HIS A 137 3.80 -6.94 -1.11
C HIS A 137 2.41 -7.10 -0.49
N CYS A 138 1.83 -8.27 -0.64
CA CYS A 138 0.53 -8.63 -0.06
C CYS A 138 0.70 -9.77 0.94
N VAL A 139 -0.06 -9.72 2.03
CA VAL A 139 -0.08 -10.75 3.06
C VAL A 139 -1.47 -11.35 3.12
N GLN A 140 -1.57 -12.65 2.86
CA GLN A 140 -2.79 -13.41 2.93
C GLN A 140 -2.84 -14.18 4.24
N ALA A 141 -3.90 -13.97 5.03
CA ALA A 141 -4.13 -14.71 6.26
C ALA A 141 -4.34 -16.20 5.95
N ILE A 142 -3.75 -17.06 6.80
CA ILE A 142 -3.98 -18.51 6.80
C ILE A 142 -4.83 -18.82 8.05
N PRO A 143 -6.16 -18.90 7.92
CA PRO A 143 -7.03 -19.16 9.05
C PRO A 143 -6.87 -20.61 9.55
N PRO A 144 -7.18 -20.88 10.83
CA PRO A 144 -7.25 -22.23 11.35
C PRO A 144 -8.42 -23.01 10.69
N PRO A 145 -8.38 -24.35 10.70
CA PRO A 145 -9.37 -25.19 9.98
C PRO A 145 -10.83 -24.96 10.37
N ASN A 146 -11.08 -24.46 11.58
CA ASN A 146 -12.40 -24.19 12.15
C ASN A 146 -12.95 -22.80 11.81
N GLN A 147 -12.20 -21.95 11.11
CA GLN A 147 -12.62 -20.62 10.72
C GLN A 147 -13.06 -20.58 9.26
N THR A 148 -14.32 -20.22 9.03
CA THR A 148 -14.96 -20.22 7.70
C THR A 148 -14.72 -18.94 6.90
N VAL A 149 -14.35 -17.85 7.57
CA VAL A 149 -14.08 -16.56 6.93
C VAL A 149 -12.59 -16.43 6.67
N VAL A 150 -12.23 -16.38 5.38
CA VAL A 150 -10.86 -16.04 4.95
C VAL A 150 -10.75 -14.52 4.84
N PRO A 151 -9.90 -13.87 5.65
CA PRO A 151 -9.67 -12.43 5.54
C PRO A 151 -9.12 -12.08 4.14
N PRO A 152 -9.54 -10.97 3.54
CA PRO A 152 -8.90 -10.43 2.34
C PRO A 152 -7.38 -10.22 2.52
N SER A 153 -6.65 -10.18 1.40
CA SER A 153 -5.21 -9.90 1.45
C SER A 153 -4.95 -8.47 1.96
N PHE A 154 -3.94 -8.33 2.81
CA PHE A 154 -3.48 -7.05 3.33
C PHE A 154 -2.29 -6.53 2.52
N VAL A 155 -2.36 -5.30 2.03
CA VAL A 155 -1.22 -4.65 1.35
C VAL A 155 -0.19 -4.19 2.38
N LEU A 156 0.92 -4.91 2.45
CA LEU A 156 2.00 -4.69 3.41
C LEU A 156 2.90 -3.51 3.03
N ALA A 157 3.28 -3.41 1.76
CA ALA A 157 4.13 -2.35 1.23
C ALA A 157 3.95 -2.23 -0.29
N GLY A 158 4.30 -1.07 -0.84
CA GLY A 158 4.44 -0.88 -2.28
C GLY A 158 5.51 0.17 -2.62
N TYR A 159 6.24 -0.03 -3.71
CA TYR A 159 7.27 0.93 -4.15
C TYR A 159 7.60 0.84 -5.64
N GLY A 160 7.98 1.97 -6.23
CA GLY A 160 8.42 2.02 -7.62
C GLY A 160 9.73 1.28 -7.84
N THR A 161 9.82 0.47 -8.89
CA THR A 161 11.03 -0.29 -9.25
C THR A 161 11.23 -0.36 -10.76
N SER A 162 12.47 -0.60 -11.17
CA SER A 162 12.84 -0.95 -12.54
C SER A 162 13.13 -2.46 -12.70
N SER A 163 12.83 -3.27 -11.69
CA SER A 163 13.13 -4.72 -11.61
C SER A 163 14.61 -5.08 -11.81
N LYS A 164 15.52 -4.15 -11.51
CA LYS A 164 16.98 -4.37 -11.57
C LYS A 164 17.51 -4.84 -10.21
N TYR A 165 16.94 -5.91 -9.67
CA TYR A 165 17.36 -6.50 -8.39
C TYR A 165 17.63 -8.00 -8.55
N THR A 166 18.50 -8.54 -7.70
CA THR A 166 18.93 -9.94 -7.78
C THR A 166 18.04 -10.86 -6.96
N SER A 167 18.15 -12.17 -7.18
CA SER A 167 17.51 -13.17 -6.29
C SER A 167 17.98 -13.02 -4.84
N LEU A 168 19.24 -12.62 -4.61
CA LEU A 168 19.77 -12.33 -3.28
C LEU A 168 19.06 -11.14 -2.61
N ASP A 169 18.71 -10.11 -3.37
CA ASP A 169 17.93 -8.97 -2.86
C ASP A 169 16.52 -9.39 -2.46
N ILE A 170 15.89 -10.28 -3.24
CA ILE A 170 14.57 -10.86 -2.90
C ILE A 170 14.66 -11.62 -1.58
N LEU A 171 15.64 -12.53 -1.46
CA LEU A 171 15.84 -13.33 -0.24
C LEU A 171 16.08 -12.46 0.99
N ARG A 172 16.93 -11.44 0.89
CA ARG A 172 17.19 -10.50 1.99
C ARG A 172 15.94 -9.74 2.41
N ARG A 173 15.10 -9.34 1.45
CA ARG A 173 13.83 -8.68 1.72
C ARG A 173 12.82 -9.62 2.39
N TRP A 174 12.74 -10.88 1.96
CA TRP A 174 11.87 -11.87 2.61
C TRP A 174 12.32 -12.15 4.05
N LEU A 175 13.63 -12.25 4.29
CA LEU A 175 14.18 -12.36 5.64
C LEU A 175 13.83 -11.14 6.49
N PHE A 176 13.92 -9.93 5.93
CA PHE A 176 13.49 -8.70 6.58
C PHE A 176 11.99 -8.74 6.95
N ILE A 177 11.11 -9.11 6.00
CA ILE A 177 9.66 -9.22 6.22
C ILE A 177 9.37 -10.26 7.31
N HIS A 178 9.99 -11.44 7.23
CA HIS A 178 9.82 -12.52 8.18
C HIS A 178 10.21 -12.09 9.60
N LYS A 179 11.39 -11.49 9.77
CA LYS A 179 11.87 -11.01 11.08
C LYS A 179 10.93 -9.97 11.70
N ASN A 180 10.57 -8.93 10.95
CA ASN A 180 9.69 -7.88 11.46
C ASN A 180 8.26 -8.38 11.72
N SER A 181 7.80 -9.40 11.00
CA SER A 181 6.49 -10.01 11.25
C SER A 181 6.49 -10.79 12.58
N ILE A 182 7.56 -11.53 12.87
CA ILE A 182 7.73 -12.26 14.14
C ILE A 182 7.73 -11.30 15.33
N GLU A 183 8.39 -10.14 15.20
CA GLU A 183 8.39 -9.09 16.23
C GLU A 183 6.97 -8.57 16.55
N GLN A 184 6.02 -8.74 15.61
CA GLN A 184 4.60 -8.41 15.79
C GLN A 184 3.71 -9.62 16.11
N ASN A 185 4.31 -10.76 16.46
CA ASN A 185 3.62 -12.03 16.71
C ASN A 185 2.82 -12.56 15.50
N VAL A 186 3.32 -12.32 14.30
CA VAL A 186 2.79 -12.87 13.04
C VAL A 186 3.83 -13.78 12.39
N ARG A 187 3.45 -15.02 12.10
CA ARG A 187 4.30 -16.01 11.44
C ARG A 187 3.99 -16.07 9.95
N ILE A 188 4.95 -15.64 9.13
CA ILE A 188 4.90 -15.82 7.68
C ILE A 188 5.40 -17.23 7.37
N LEU A 189 4.50 -18.12 6.91
CA LEU A 189 4.81 -19.53 6.66
C LEU A 189 5.45 -19.78 5.30
N GLY A 190 5.32 -18.82 4.37
CA GLY A 190 5.89 -18.94 3.05
C GLY A 190 5.85 -17.64 2.28
N PHE A 191 6.64 -17.61 1.22
CA PHE A 191 6.76 -16.50 0.30
C PHE A 191 6.52 -16.99 -1.13
N SER A 192 5.82 -16.20 -1.94
CA SER A 192 5.79 -16.35 -3.40
C SER A 192 6.23 -15.07 -4.08
N THR A 193 6.82 -15.23 -5.25
CA THR A 193 7.00 -14.13 -6.20
C THR A 193 6.77 -14.62 -7.61
N ALA A 194 6.21 -13.77 -8.46
CA ALA A 194 6.15 -14.04 -9.89
C ALA A 194 7.57 -13.89 -10.46
N ILE A 195 8.18 -15.01 -10.83
CA ILE A 195 9.44 -15.00 -11.57
C ILE A 195 9.10 -14.73 -13.03
N GLY A 196 9.40 -13.52 -13.50
CA GLY A 196 9.53 -13.28 -14.95
C GLY A 196 10.68 -14.16 -15.46
N LEU A 197 10.34 -15.16 -16.29
CA LEU A 197 11.23 -16.12 -16.95
C LEU A 197 12.66 -15.59 -17.17
N GLY A 198 13.65 -16.18 -16.48
CA GLY A 198 15.06 -15.88 -16.75
C GLY A 198 16.10 -16.20 -15.68
N ILE A 199 15.74 -16.77 -14.52
CA ILE A 199 16.72 -17.19 -13.50
C ILE A 199 16.36 -18.56 -12.94
N PHE A 200 16.72 -19.60 -13.70
CA PHE A 200 17.23 -20.89 -13.24
C PHE A 200 18.13 -21.43 -14.34
#